data_AF-A0A969KZU9-F1
#
_entry.id   AF-A0A969KZU9-F1
#
_cell.length_a   1.000
_cell.length_b   1.000
_cell.length_c   1.000
_cell.angle_alpha   90.00
_cell.angle_beta   90.00
_cell.angle_gamma   90.00
#
_symmetry.space_group_name_H-M   'P 1'
#
loop_
_entity.id
_entity.type
_entity.pdbx_description
1 polymer ?
#
loop_
_entity_poly.entity_id
_entity_poly.type
_entity_poly.pdbx_seq_one_letter_code
_entity_poly.pdbx_strand_id
1 'polypeptide(L)'
;MKSKPGALSWVAFLFFYIVLLLIITILDWAKELLTLPYWSVQVGLVTVGVGIFAAVGFWLPDLTAARGVLLAFTVGVLTIIPAVLMGLGDIPGFWPQYFSIAFGMAAGSFLTFLFLKLTKKLPPNKDQSK
;
A
#
# COMPACT_ATOMS: atom_id res chain seq x y z
N MET A 1 6.70 -11.76 31.48
CA MET A 1 6.45 -12.43 30.19
C MET A 1 6.77 -11.46 29.06
N LYS A 2 7.88 -11.67 28.33
CA LYS A 2 8.15 -10.91 27.09
C LYS A 2 7.20 -11.43 26.02
N SER A 3 6.09 -10.73 25.78
CA SER A 3 5.22 -10.99 24.64
C SER A 3 6.06 -10.90 23.36
N LYS A 4 6.20 -11.98 22.60
CA LYS A 4 6.84 -11.99 21.27
C LYS A 4 6.10 -10.93 20.41
N PRO A 5 6.70 -9.77 20.08
CA PRO A 5 5.96 -8.69 19.41
C PRO A 5 5.58 -9.00 17.95
N GLY A 6 5.98 -10.16 17.42
CA GLY A 6 5.73 -10.54 16.03
C GLY A 6 4.47 -11.36 15.80
N ALA A 7 4.12 -12.33 16.65
CA ALA A 7 3.09 -13.31 16.30
C ALA A 7 1.69 -12.67 16.18
N LEU A 8 1.34 -11.76 17.09
CA LEU A 8 0.03 -11.11 17.12
C LEU A 8 -0.14 -10.11 15.96
N SER A 9 0.92 -9.41 15.58
CA SER A 9 0.90 -8.45 14.47
C SER A 9 0.78 -9.16 13.12
N TRP A 10 1.45 -10.30 12.93
CA TRP A 10 1.30 -11.13 11.73
C TRP A 10 -0.11 -11.73 11.62
N VAL A 11 -0.73 -12.14 12.73
CA VAL A 11 -2.12 -12.62 12.72
C VAL A 11 -3.09 -11.50 12.35
N ALA A 12 -2.92 -10.29 12.89
CA ALA A 12 -3.73 -9.14 12.52
C ALA A 12 -3.56 -8.77 11.03
N PHE A 13 -2.33 -8.91 10.50
CA PHE A 13 -2.04 -8.67 9.09
C PHE A 13 -2.70 -9.69 8.16
N LEU A 14 -2.66 -10.97 8.53
CA LEU A 14 -3.35 -12.03 7.80
C LEU A 14 -4.87 -11.83 7.84
N PHE A 15 -5.41 -11.48 9.01
CA PHE A 15 -6.83 -11.17 9.16
C PHE A 15 -7.25 -10.00 8.28
N PHE A 16 -6.46 -8.92 8.27
CA PHE A 16 -6.68 -7.77 7.39
C PHE A 16 -6.74 -8.17 5.91
N TYR A 17 -5.78 -8.99 5.45
CA TYR A 17 -5.77 -9.48 4.08
C TYR A 17 -7.04 -10.29 3.73
N ILE A 18 -7.44 -11.22 4.61
CA ILE A 18 -8.64 -12.04 4.41
C ILE A 18 -9.89 -11.16 4.34
N VAL A 19 -10.04 -10.21 5.27
CA VAL A 19 -11.16 -9.26 5.27
C VAL A 19 -11.21 -8.46 3.97
N LEU A 20 -10.05 -8.03 3.46
CA LEU A 20 -9.97 -7.23 2.24
C LEU A 20 -10.39 -8.05 1.00
N LEU A 21 -9.98 -9.32 0.92
CA LEU A 21 -10.46 -10.24 -0.11
C LEU A 21 -11.97 -10.44 -0.03
N LEU A 22 -12.50 -10.60 1.19
CA LEU A 22 -13.93 -10.80 1.43
C LEU A 22 -14.75 -9.59 0.96
N ILE A 23 -14.30 -8.37 1.28
CA ILE A 23 -14.95 -7.13 0.83
C ILE A 23 -14.97 -7.06 -0.70
N ILE A 24 -13.84 -7.37 -1.35
CA ILE A 24 -13.75 -7.35 -2.81
C ILE A 24 -14.69 -8.37 -3.44
N THR A 25 -14.69 -9.61 -2.94
CA THR A 25 -15.61 -10.66 -3.40
C THR A 25 -17.08 -10.24 -3.23
N ILE A 26 -17.43 -9.61 -2.10
CA ILE A 26 -18.80 -9.11 -1.88
C ILE A 26 -19.14 -7.99 -2.86
N LEU A 27 -18.23 -7.04 -3.10
CA LEU A 27 -18.43 -5.94 -4.05
C LEU A 27 -18.64 -6.46 -5.48
N ASP A 28 -17.78 -7.36 -5.94
CA ASP A 28 -17.88 -7.99 -7.25
C ASP A 28 -19.17 -8.80 -7.41
N TRP A 29 -19.57 -9.51 -6.36
CA TRP A 29 -20.83 -10.26 -6.36
C TRP A 29 -22.05 -9.33 -6.42
N ALA A 30 -22.08 -8.28 -5.60
CA ALA A 30 -23.15 -7.29 -5.58
C ALA A 30 -23.30 -6.50 -6.89
N LYS A 31 -22.25 -6.49 -7.72
CA LYS A 31 -22.20 -5.80 -9.01
C LYS A 31 -22.30 -6.75 -10.22
N GLU A 32 -22.46 -8.05 -9.97
CA GLU A 32 -22.49 -9.09 -11.01
C GLU A 32 -21.23 -9.12 -11.89
N LEU A 33 -20.11 -8.59 -11.38
CA LEU A 33 -18.81 -8.55 -12.05
C LEU A 33 -17.93 -9.75 -11.70
N LEU A 34 -18.42 -10.65 -10.84
CA LEU A 34 -17.70 -11.81 -10.32
C LEU A 34 -17.43 -12.83 -11.43
N THR A 35 -16.40 -12.58 -12.21
CA THR A 35 -15.84 -13.53 -13.17
C THR A 35 -14.45 -13.94 -12.69
N LEU A 36 -14.12 -15.23 -12.84
CA LEU A 36 -12.82 -15.79 -12.48
C LEU A 36 -11.61 -14.97 -12.95
N PRO A 37 -11.53 -14.54 -14.23
CA PRO A 37 -10.41 -13.72 -14.68
C PRO A 37 -10.38 -12.36 -13.99
N TYR A 38 -11.51 -11.69 -13.85
CA TYR A 38 -11.60 -10.37 -13.23
C TYR A 38 -11.21 -10.38 -11.76
N TRP A 39 -11.81 -11.31 -11.02
CA TRP A 39 -11.53 -11.54 -9.62
C TRP A 39 -10.05 -11.89 -9.40
N SER A 40 -9.46 -12.75 -10.25
CA SER A 40 -8.04 -13.10 -10.12
C SER A 40 -7.09 -11.90 -10.27
N VAL A 41 -7.43 -10.93 -11.13
CA VAL A 41 -6.63 -9.70 -11.29
C VAL A 41 -6.73 -8.82 -10.04
N GLN A 42 -7.93 -8.65 -9.48
CA GLN A 42 -8.12 -7.88 -8.24
C GLN A 42 -7.39 -8.52 -7.06
N VAL A 43 -7.53 -9.84 -6.88
CA VAL A 43 -6.82 -10.60 -5.85
C VAL A 43 -5.32 -10.51 -6.07
N GLY A 44 -4.85 -10.60 -7.31
CA GLY A 44 -3.45 -10.43 -7.68
C GLY A 44 -2.91 -9.06 -7.25
N LEU A 45 -3.61 -7.98 -7.58
CA LEU A 45 -3.25 -6.62 -7.19
C LEU A 45 -3.14 -6.48 -5.67
N VAL A 46 -4.17 -6.93 -4.93
CA VAL A 46 -4.16 -6.88 -3.46
C VAL A 46 -3.00 -7.68 -2.88
N THR A 47 -2.77 -8.89 -3.40
CA THR A 47 -1.71 -9.77 -2.94
C THR A 47 -0.33 -9.16 -3.17
N VAL A 48 -0.12 -8.50 -4.32
CA VAL A 48 1.11 -7.75 -4.59
C VAL A 48 1.27 -6.61 -3.59
N GLY A 49 0.21 -5.81 -3.36
CA GLY A 49 0.27 -4.70 -2.41
C GLY A 49 0.61 -5.14 -0.99
N VAL A 50 -0.14 -6.12 -0.48
CA VAL A 50 0.07 -6.70 0.85
C VAL A 50 1.44 -7.40 0.94
N GLY A 51 1.89 -8.06 -0.14
CA GLY A 51 3.23 -8.65 -0.22
C GLY A 51 4.35 -7.63 -0.10
N ILE A 52 4.22 -6.46 -0.74
CA ILE A 52 5.19 -5.36 -0.61
C ILE A 52 5.26 -4.88 0.84
N PHE A 53 4.11 -4.70 1.50
CA PHE A 53 4.08 -4.34 2.92
C PHE A 53 4.77 -5.37 3.81
N ALA A 54 4.50 -6.66 3.61
CA ALA A 54 5.12 -7.73 4.37
C ALA A 54 6.64 -7.76 4.17
N ALA A 55 7.10 -7.64 2.92
CA ALA A 55 8.52 -7.63 2.58
C ALA A 55 9.24 -6.42 3.19
N VAL A 56 8.65 -5.22 3.07
CA VAL A 56 9.24 -4.00 3.62
C VAL A 56 9.20 -3.99 5.14
N GLY A 57 8.13 -4.46 5.77
CA GLY A 57 8.05 -4.62 7.22
C GLY A 57 9.09 -5.59 7.77
N PHE A 58 9.43 -6.63 7.01
CA PHE A 58 10.51 -7.56 7.36
C PHE A 58 11.91 -6.95 7.18
N TRP A 59 12.15 -6.21 6.08
CA TRP A 59 13.45 -5.60 5.78
C TRP A 59 13.76 -4.34 6.59
N LEU A 60 12.75 -3.58 6.97
CA LEU A 60 12.88 -2.28 7.61
C LEU A 60 11.96 -2.19 8.84
N PRO A 61 12.21 -2.98 9.91
CA PRO A 61 11.37 -3.01 11.10
C PRO A 61 11.33 -1.66 11.86
N ASP A 62 12.36 -0.82 11.71
CA ASP A 62 12.46 0.50 12.35
C ASP A 62 12.01 1.67 11.44
N LEU A 63 11.06 1.39 10.52
CA LEU A 63 10.45 2.43 9.70
C LEU A 63 9.75 3.47 10.59
N THR A 64 10.29 4.69 10.60
CA THR A 64 9.63 5.84 11.24
C THR A 64 8.20 5.99 10.73
N ALA A 65 7.25 6.33 11.59
CA ALA A 65 5.82 6.45 11.26
C ALA A 65 5.56 7.21 9.95
N ALA A 66 6.23 8.34 9.73
CA ALA A 66 6.10 9.13 8.50
C ALA A 66 6.46 8.36 7.21
N ARG A 67 7.51 7.55 7.25
CA ARG A 67 7.94 6.73 6.11
C ARG A 67 7.02 5.51 5.90
N GLY A 68 6.51 4.95 6.99
CA GLY A 68 5.51 3.89 6.96
C GLY A 68 4.22 4.35 6.28
N VAL A 69 3.74 5.56 6.61
CA VAL A 69 2.55 6.15 5.98
C VAL A 69 2.76 6.43 4.49
N LEU A 70 3.92 7.00 4.10
CA LEU A 70 4.23 7.24 2.69
C LEU A 70 4.28 5.95 1.87
N LEU A 71 4.94 4.91 2.40
CA LEU A 71 4.95 3.59 1.77
C LEU A 71 3.52 3.04 1.66
N ALA A 72 2.74 3.18 2.74
CA ALA A 72 1.40 2.63 2.77
C ALA A 72 0.46 3.27 1.77
N PHE A 73 0.59 4.58 1.63
CA PHE A 73 -0.13 5.36 0.65
C PHE A 73 0.29 4.98 -0.78
N THR A 74 1.58 4.93 -1.07
CA THR A 74 2.09 4.53 -2.41
C THR A 74 1.60 3.15 -2.82
N VAL A 75 1.74 2.16 -1.92
CA VAL A 75 1.31 0.79 -2.20
C VAL A 75 -0.20 0.72 -2.34
N GLY A 76 -0.94 1.34 -1.41
CA GLY A 76 -2.41 1.35 -1.43
C GLY A 76 -2.98 1.96 -2.71
N VAL A 77 -2.47 3.12 -3.14
CA VAL A 77 -2.90 3.82 -4.35
C VAL A 77 -2.55 3.06 -5.63
N LEU A 78 -1.49 2.25 -5.64
CA LEU A 78 -1.12 1.49 -6.85
C LEU A 78 -1.72 0.09 -6.93
N THR A 79 -2.28 -0.44 -5.83
CA THR A 79 -2.71 -1.85 -5.79
C THR A 79 -4.10 -2.03 -5.21
N ILE A 80 -4.31 -1.65 -3.95
CA ILE A 80 -5.55 -1.87 -3.21
C ILE A 80 -6.69 -1.00 -3.77
N ILE A 81 -6.43 0.29 -4.00
CA ILE A 81 -7.46 1.20 -4.52
C ILE A 81 -7.90 0.79 -5.94
N PRO A 82 -7.00 0.49 -6.90
CA PRO A 82 -7.38 -0.12 -8.18
C PRO A 82 -8.24 -1.37 -8.01
N ALA A 83 -7.84 -2.31 -7.16
CA ALA A 83 -8.59 -3.55 -6.97
C ALA A 83 -10.03 -3.31 -6.49
N VAL A 84 -10.23 -2.34 -5.59
CA VAL A 84 -11.57 -1.95 -5.12
C VAL A 84 -12.35 -1.19 -6.20
N LEU A 85 -11.69 -0.31 -6.96
CA LEU A 85 -12.32 0.49 -8.01
C LEU A 85 -12.75 -0.36 -9.21
N MET A 86 -12.03 -1.45 -9.49
CA MET A 86 -12.47 -2.48 -10.43
C MET A 86 -13.87 -2.97 -10.05
N GLY A 87 -14.11 -3.30 -8.78
CA GLY A 87 -15.45 -3.70 -8.31
C GLY A 87 -16.58 -2.69 -8.53
N LEU A 88 -16.32 -1.45 -8.98
CA LEU A 88 -17.36 -0.47 -9.33
C LEU A 88 -17.86 -0.58 -10.79
N GLY A 89 -17.20 -1.39 -11.64
CA GLY A 89 -17.54 -1.58 -13.05
C GLY A 89 -16.67 -0.79 -14.01
N ASP A 90 -16.97 -0.92 -15.30
CA ASP A 90 -16.18 -0.25 -16.35
C ASP A 90 -16.65 1.19 -16.56
N ILE A 91 -15.79 2.15 -16.23
CA ILE A 91 -16.03 3.58 -16.44
C ILE A 91 -15.09 4.02 -17.57
N PRO A 92 -15.62 4.43 -18.74
CA PRO A 92 -14.80 4.81 -19.89
C PRO A 92 -13.80 5.92 -19.54
N GLY A 93 -12.52 5.70 -19.84
CA GLY A 93 -11.45 6.68 -19.60
C GLY A 93 -11.01 6.81 -18.13
N PHE A 94 -11.65 6.10 -17.20
CA PHE A 94 -11.29 6.17 -15.78
C PHE A 94 -9.90 5.58 -15.51
N TRP A 95 -9.59 4.42 -16.06
CA TRP A 95 -8.35 3.70 -15.77
C TRP A 95 -7.08 4.47 -16.18
N PRO A 96 -6.97 5.02 -17.41
CA PRO A 96 -5.80 5.83 -17.78
C PRO A 96 -5.64 7.08 -16.92
N GLN A 97 -6.75 7.74 -16.57
CA GLN A 97 -6.73 8.94 -15.74
C GLN A 97 -6.34 8.62 -14.30
N TYR A 98 -6.95 7.58 -13.73
CA TYR A 98 -6.62 7.06 -12.42
C TYR A 98 -5.13 6.70 -12.34
N PHE A 99 -4.62 5.93 -13.32
CA PHE A 99 -3.23 5.52 -13.35
C PHE A 99 -2.28 6.71 -13.34
N SER A 100 -2.57 7.75 -14.13
CA SER A 100 -1.74 8.95 -14.20
C SER A 100 -1.70 9.70 -12.85
N ILE A 101 -2.84 9.85 -12.18
CA ILE A 101 -2.93 10.50 -10.87
C ILE A 101 -2.25 9.63 -9.80
N ALA A 102 -2.57 8.35 -9.77
CA ALA A 102 -2.02 7.36 -8.84
C ALA A 102 -0.50 7.29 -8.94
N PHE A 103 0.03 7.26 -10.16
CA PHE A 103 1.46 7.27 -10.43
C PHE A 103 2.12 8.58 -9.97
N GLY A 104 1.51 9.74 -10.25
CA GLY A 104 2.00 11.02 -9.75
C GLY A 104 2.08 11.09 -8.23
N MET A 105 1.03 10.61 -7.54
CA MET A 105 0.98 10.52 -6.08
C MET A 105 2.03 9.56 -5.50
N ALA A 106 2.20 8.40 -6.12
CA ALA A 106 3.22 7.41 -5.75
C ALA A 106 4.64 7.96 -5.94
N ALA A 107 4.91 8.59 -7.09
CA ALA A 107 6.20 9.21 -7.41
C ALA A 107 6.52 10.36 -6.44
N GLY A 108 5.55 11.22 -6.15
CA GLY A 108 5.70 12.29 -5.16
C GLY A 108 6.04 11.74 -3.77
N SER A 109 5.31 10.72 -3.32
CA SER A 109 5.55 10.07 -2.02
C SER A 109 6.92 9.40 -1.96
N PHE A 110 7.37 8.79 -3.06
CA PHE A 110 8.71 8.21 -3.19
C PHE A 110 9.81 9.27 -3.18
N LEU A 111 9.63 10.39 -3.88
CA LEU A 111 10.56 11.52 -3.87
C LEU A 111 10.69 12.13 -2.47
N THR A 112 9.57 12.31 -1.75
CA THR A 112 9.58 12.75 -0.36
C THR A 112 10.33 11.76 0.54
N PHE A 113 10.10 10.46 0.35
CA PHE A 113 10.84 9.43 1.08
C PHE A 113 12.36 9.51 0.81
N LEU A 114 12.75 9.67 -0.45
CA LEU A 114 14.15 9.82 -0.85
C LEU A 114 14.77 11.09 -0.23
N PHE A 115 14.06 12.21 -0.29
CA PHE A 115 14.48 13.47 0.30
C PHE A 115 14.70 13.37 1.81
N LEU A 116 13.76 12.76 2.54
CA LEU A 116 13.87 12.51 3.98
C LEU A 116 15.01 11.53 4.33
N LYS A 117 15.41 10.66 3.40
CA LYS A 117 16.55 9.75 3.58
C LYS A 117 17.88 10.48 3.38
N LEU A 118 17.95 11.40 2.42
CA LEU A 118 19.15 12.19 2.12
C LEU A 118 19.39 13.28 3.18
N THR A 119 18.35 13.99 3.61
CA THR A 119 18.46 15.06 4.63
C THR A 119 18.89 14.55 6.00
N LYS A 120 18.46 13.36 6.43
CA LYS A 120 18.98 12.73 7.66
C LYS A 120 20.46 12.33 7.59
N LYS A 121 21.06 12.28 6.40
CA LYS A 121 22.49 11.99 6.21
C LYS A 121 23.36 13.25 6.09
N LEU A 122 22.76 14.43 6.03
CA LEU A 122 23.52 15.67 6.10
C LEU A 122 23.94 15.90 7.57
N PRO A 123 25.25 16.02 7.87
CA PRO A 123 25.68 16.36 9.22
C PRO A 123 25.04 17.69 9.61
N PRO A 124 24.59 17.86 10.88
CA PRO A 124 24.15 19.16 11.34
C PRO A 124 25.29 20.14 11.12
N ASN A 125 25.03 21.17 10.31
CA ASN A 125 26.01 22.20 10.06
C ASN A 125 26.41 22.80 11.42
N LYS A 126 27.71 22.79 11.74
CA LYS A 126 28.28 23.21 13.03
C LYS A 126 28.15 24.71 13.32
N ASP A 127 27.25 25.42 12.63
CA ASP A 127 27.10 26.88 12.70
C ASP A 127 25.94 27.35 13.60
N GLN A 128 25.31 26.47 14.38
CA GLN A 128 24.31 26.87 15.39
C GLN A 128 24.82 26.77 16.84
N SER A 129 26.12 27.05 17.04
CA SER A 129 26.67 27.42 18.34
C SER A 129 26.86 28.93 18.38
N LYS A 130 25.80 29.65 18.76
CA LYS A 130 25.92 31.00 19.35
C LYS A 130 25.18 31.02 20.67
#